data_AF-A0A2G6KMC9-F1
#
_entry.id   AF-A0A2G6KMC9-F1
#
_cell.length_a   1.000
_cell.length_b   1.000
_cell.length_c   1.000
_cell.angle_alpha   90.00
_cell.angle_beta   90.00
_cell.angle_gamma   90.00
#
_symmetry.space_group_name_H-M   'P 1'
#
loop_
_entity.id
_entity.type
_entity.pdbx_description
1 polymer ?
#
loop_
_entity_poly.entity_id
_entity_poly.type
_entity_poly.pdbx_seq_one_letter_code
_entity_poly.pdbx_strand_id
1 'polypeptide(L)'
;MAQVETMLYQFRKAVEKSLLKTMGKIGLCTVESYIGGEFFEASFLDTNDPQLKAAFPHISAPLAGATFSDIVLSSVNWHRKMLSVRDDNDDISMPLLGLFKERQEGAGHTFGNIAVRAYSGMTGEAVALEQDSNETAVDIEHDDQGVIIPPTQEAQLLQAKKLSAEDINGHVITDGYRAFSKDLATERSFRPAALRDVLAFPVDVSALNTTQDFSEALSGINRHGNIAVAFAGLSASIKGDTATLALENGNRSRYQALGEALAHYFGEDIRSSACDDKGLFLQVSGTAKHFVQSIVTAPAAIAVAAVQPATEILPTLVTGAMSHGSLITKTHEAIATAVNMVGGKSNCGEGGENLRRYNTLKGSKIKQIASGRFGVWTGYLADPMLEELEIKIAQGAKPGEGGQLPDKKVTVEIAALRGGTPRVELVSPPPHHDTYSIEDLAQLIHDAKAARVKVIVKLVSTEGVGTIAVGVAKAGADLINIAGNTGGTGAAQVTSLKHTGRIAELGIAEVHQALCENGFRDKITLRASN
;
A
#
# COMPACT_ATOMS: atom_id res chain seq x y z
N MET A 1 20.10 -33.92 -28.14
CA MET A 1 21.19 -32.92 -28.04
C MET A 1 20.79 -31.56 -28.64
N ALA A 2 20.44 -31.46 -29.94
CA ALA A 2 20.03 -30.19 -30.57
C ALA A 2 18.84 -29.45 -29.89
N GLN A 3 17.87 -30.19 -29.33
CA GLN A 3 16.74 -29.60 -28.58
C GLN A 3 17.19 -28.98 -27.25
N VAL A 4 18.11 -29.64 -26.53
CA VAL A 4 18.65 -29.13 -25.25
C VAL A 4 19.47 -27.87 -25.49
N GLU A 5 20.30 -27.85 -26.53
CA GLU A 5 21.06 -26.66 -26.92
C GLU A 5 20.13 -25.49 -27.27
N THR A 6 19.05 -25.77 -27.99
CA THR A 6 18.03 -24.77 -28.31
C THR A 6 17.38 -24.22 -27.03
N MET A 7 17.02 -25.09 -26.08
CA MET A 7 16.45 -24.68 -24.79
C MET A 7 17.41 -23.82 -23.97
N LEU A 8 18.68 -24.22 -23.87
CA LEU A 8 19.72 -23.46 -23.18
C LEU A 8 19.96 -22.09 -23.84
N TYR A 9 19.93 -22.03 -25.17
CA TYR A 9 20.03 -20.78 -25.90
C TYR A 9 18.85 -19.83 -25.59
N GLN A 10 17.61 -20.34 -25.58
CA GLN A 10 16.44 -19.52 -25.24
C GLN A 10 16.48 -19.05 -23.78
N PHE A 11 16.92 -19.91 -22.85
CA PHE A 11 17.11 -19.55 -21.45
C PHE A 11 18.13 -18.42 -21.31
N ARG A 12 19.31 -18.56 -21.92
CA ARG A 12 20.34 -17.52 -21.94
C ARG A 12 19.80 -16.19 -22.49
N LYS A 13 19.10 -16.22 -23.63
CA LYS A 13 18.51 -15.03 -24.24
C LYS A 13 17.48 -14.36 -23.32
N ALA A 14 16.68 -15.15 -22.59
CA ALA A 14 15.72 -14.62 -21.62
C ALA A 14 16.41 -13.94 -20.43
N VAL A 15 17.49 -14.54 -19.90
CA VAL A 15 18.30 -13.99 -18.81
C VAL A 15 18.98 -12.69 -19.25
N GLU A 16 19.62 -12.66 -20.43
CA GLU A 16 20.25 -11.45 -20.98
C GLU A 16 19.23 -10.32 -21.16
N LYS A 17 18.05 -10.62 -21.71
CA LYS A 17 16.95 -9.64 -21.84
C LYS A 17 16.48 -9.12 -20.48
N SER A 18 16.38 -10.01 -19.47
CA SER A 18 15.98 -9.61 -18.12
C SER A 18 17.02 -8.70 -17.47
N LEU A 19 18.32 -9.01 -17.62
CA LEU A 19 19.41 -8.20 -17.09
C LEU A 19 19.42 -6.80 -17.72
N LEU A 20 19.38 -6.71 -19.05
CA LEU A 20 19.32 -5.44 -19.78
C LEU A 20 18.13 -4.60 -19.32
N LYS A 21 17.00 -5.24 -19.06
CA LYS A 21 15.80 -4.56 -18.58
C LYS A 21 15.94 -4.07 -17.14
N THR A 22 16.52 -4.85 -16.23
CA THR A 22 16.81 -4.42 -14.86
C THR A 22 17.75 -3.21 -14.85
N MET A 23 18.81 -3.25 -15.64
CA MET A 23 19.75 -2.12 -15.79
C MET A 23 19.06 -0.88 -16.39
N GLY A 24 18.21 -1.08 -17.39
CA GLY A 24 17.46 0.01 -18.03
C GLY A 24 16.52 0.77 -17.09
N LYS A 25 16.02 0.14 -16.02
CA LYS A 25 15.14 0.78 -15.02
C LYS A 25 15.84 1.94 -14.27
N ILE A 26 17.16 1.86 -14.14
CA ILE A 26 17.99 2.85 -13.45
C ILE A 26 18.86 3.65 -14.42
N GLY A 27 18.60 3.53 -15.73
CA GLY A 27 19.31 4.28 -16.77
C GLY A 27 20.72 3.77 -17.09
N LEU A 28 21.07 2.54 -16.73
CA LEU A 28 22.37 1.96 -17.07
C LEU A 28 22.35 1.21 -18.41
N CYS A 29 23.42 1.40 -19.18
CA CYS A 29 23.58 0.81 -20.51
C CYS A 29 24.72 -0.21 -20.61
N THR A 30 25.59 -0.33 -19.60
CA THR A 30 26.76 -1.22 -19.59
C THR A 30 26.78 -2.11 -18.34
N VAL A 31 27.08 -3.40 -18.52
CA VAL A 31 27.08 -4.38 -17.42
C VAL A 31 28.25 -4.09 -16.48
N GLU A 32 29.34 -3.59 -17.02
CA GLU A 32 30.55 -3.19 -16.31
C GLU A 32 30.26 -2.13 -15.24
N SER A 33 29.36 -1.18 -15.52
CA SER A 33 28.94 -0.17 -14.55
C SER A 33 27.91 -0.70 -13.54
N TYR A 34 27.21 -1.79 -13.88
CA TYR A 34 26.24 -2.43 -13.00
C TYR A 34 26.93 -3.33 -11.95
N ILE A 35 27.99 -4.03 -12.35
CA ILE A 35 28.75 -4.94 -11.47
C ILE A 35 29.34 -4.14 -10.30
N GLY A 36 29.04 -4.59 -9.07
CA GLY A 36 29.55 -3.98 -7.84
C GLY A 36 28.90 -2.65 -7.44
N GLY A 37 27.93 -2.14 -8.22
CA GLY A 37 27.26 -0.88 -7.91
C GLY A 37 26.13 -0.97 -6.89
N GLU A 38 25.81 -2.16 -6.39
CA GLU A 38 24.81 -2.42 -5.34
C GLU A 38 23.45 -1.72 -5.61
N PHE A 39 22.95 -1.79 -6.85
CA PHE A 39 21.66 -1.20 -7.25
C PHE A 39 20.44 -2.01 -6.76
N PHE A 40 20.35 -2.20 -5.45
CA PHE A 40 19.25 -2.85 -4.76
C PHE A 40 19.15 -2.30 -3.34
N GLU A 41 17.97 -2.43 -2.74
CA GLU A 41 17.70 -1.99 -1.38
C GLU A 41 17.35 -3.20 -0.51
N ALA A 42 17.82 -3.21 0.74
CA ALA A 42 17.48 -4.26 1.70
C ALA A 42 16.18 -3.89 2.44
N SER A 43 15.20 -4.78 2.37
CA SER A 43 13.98 -4.70 3.20
C SER A 43 13.97 -5.87 4.16
N PHE A 44 13.74 -5.60 5.45
CA PHE A 44 13.58 -6.63 6.50
C PHE A 44 14.81 -7.53 6.69
N LEU A 45 16.01 -6.98 6.48
CA LEU A 45 17.29 -7.62 6.77
C LEU A 45 18.03 -6.74 7.79
N ASP A 46 18.56 -7.34 8.85
CA ASP A 46 19.41 -6.59 9.78
C ASP A 46 20.80 -6.39 9.20
N THR A 47 20.98 -5.28 8.48
CA THR A 47 22.26 -4.89 7.89
C THR A 47 23.31 -4.50 8.93
N ASN A 48 22.95 -4.38 10.23
CA ASN A 48 23.91 -4.15 11.31
C ASN A 48 24.42 -5.45 11.95
N ASP A 49 23.85 -6.61 11.61
CA ASP A 49 24.40 -7.91 12.00
C ASP A 49 25.86 -8.01 11.50
N PRO A 50 26.85 -8.36 12.35
CA PRO A 50 28.26 -8.34 11.97
C PRO A 50 28.60 -9.15 10.72
N GLN A 51 27.92 -10.27 10.48
CA GLN A 51 28.16 -11.13 9.33
C GLN A 51 27.50 -10.57 8.06
N LEU A 52 26.29 -10.03 8.18
CA LEU A 52 25.61 -9.38 7.07
C LEU A 52 26.29 -8.07 6.69
N LYS A 53 26.75 -7.27 7.65
CA LYS A 53 27.50 -6.05 7.42
C LYS A 53 28.83 -6.31 6.72
N ALA A 54 29.49 -7.43 7.03
CA ALA A 54 30.71 -7.82 6.33
C ALA A 54 30.44 -8.21 4.87
N ALA A 55 29.28 -8.83 4.58
CA ALA A 55 28.90 -9.21 3.22
C ALA A 55 28.35 -8.04 2.38
N PHE A 56 27.65 -7.10 3.01
CA PHE A 56 26.99 -5.94 2.39
C PHE A 56 27.37 -4.64 3.12
N PRO A 57 28.62 -4.18 3.02
CA PRO A 57 29.13 -3.09 3.84
C PRO A 57 28.47 -1.75 3.57
N HIS A 58 27.97 -1.50 2.35
CA HIS A 58 27.40 -0.21 1.94
C HIS A 58 25.88 -0.19 1.90
N ILE A 59 25.23 -1.32 2.20
CA ILE A 59 23.77 -1.41 2.22
C ILE A 59 23.26 -1.05 3.61
N SER A 60 22.27 -0.17 3.64
CA SER A 60 21.53 0.20 4.84
C SER A 60 20.10 -0.28 4.71
N ALA A 61 19.53 -0.80 5.80
CA ALA A 61 18.12 -1.15 5.87
C ALA A 61 17.44 -0.20 6.87
N PRO A 62 16.55 0.71 6.42
CA PRO A 62 15.80 1.59 7.32
C PRO A 62 14.95 0.82 8.34
N LEU A 63 14.53 -0.39 7.96
CA LEU A 63 13.83 -1.34 8.82
C LEU A 63 14.62 -2.66 8.85
N ALA A 64 15.28 -2.89 9.98
CA ALA A 64 15.96 -4.15 10.26
C ALA A 64 14.97 -5.32 10.31
N GLY A 65 15.47 -6.54 10.14
CA GLY A 65 14.65 -7.75 10.19
C GLY A 65 15.49 -8.99 10.44
N ALA A 66 15.50 -9.93 9.50
CA ALA A 66 16.21 -11.20 9.66
C ALA A 66 17.72 -10.98 9.88
N THR A 67 18.27 -11.67 10.87
CA THR A 67 19.71 -11.71 11.17
C THR A 67 20.40 -12.81 10.36
N PHE A 68 21.73 -12.89 10.41
CA PHE A 68 22.45 -13.99 9.77
C PHE A 68 22.02 -15.35 10.31
N SER A 69 21.79 -15.44 11.62
CA SER A 69 21.34 -16.67 12.28
C SER A 69 19.98 -17.13 11.78
N ASP A 70 19.05 -16.20 11.53
CA ASP A 70 17.72 -16.50 10.99
C ASP A 70 17.82 -17.07 9.56
N ILE A 71 18.71 -16.52 8.74
CA ILE A 71 18.95 -16.98 7.36
C ILE A 71 19.55 -18.39 7.36
N VAL A 72 20.52 -18.65 8.25
CA VAL A 72 21.11 -19.99 8.41
C VAL A 72 20.04 -20.97 8.86
N LEU A 73 19.23 -20.62 9.87
CA LEU A 73 18.15 -21.48 10.36
C LEU A 73 17.13 -21.78 9.26
N SER A 74 16.71 -20.77 8.50
CA SER A 74 15.81 -20.94 7.35
C SER A 74 16.41 -21.89 6.31
N SER A 75 17.70 -21.71 5.97
CA SER A 75 18.41 -22.58 5.03
C SER A 75 18.49 -24.03 5.51
N VAL A 76 18.77 -24.25 6.80
CA VAL A 76 18.81 -25.58 7.42
C VAL A 76 17.42 -26.22 7.42
N ASN A 77 16.37 -25.46 7.74
CA ASN A 77 15.00 -25.95 7.73
C ASN A 77 14.58 -26.37 6.32
N TRP A 78 14.91 -25.58 5.31
CA TRP A 78 14.67 -25.92 3.91
C TRP A 78 15.46 -27.15 3.46
N HIS A 79 16.74 -27.24 3.83
CA HIS A 79 17.55 -28.41 3.55
C HIS A 79 16.93 -29.68 4.14
N ARG A 80 16.55 -29.65 5.43
CA ARG A 80 15.88 -30.79 6.10
C ARG A 80 14.55 -31.14 5.45
N LYS A 81 13.76 -30.14 5.07
CA LYS A 81 12.47 -30.34 4.39
C LYS A 81 12.66 -31.01 3.03
N MET A 82 13.72 -30.69 2.29
CA MET A 82 13.98 -31.33 1.00
C MET A 82 14.44 -32.79 1.14
N LEU A 83 15.02 -33.19 2.28
CA LEU A 83 15.33 -34.61 2.53
C LEU A 83 14.07 -35.49 2.65
N SER A 84 12.88 -34.92 2.85
CA SER A 84 11.63 -35.70 2.84
C SER A 84 11.03 -35.89 1.45
N VAL A 85 11.54 -35.21 0.42
CA VAL A 85 11.14 -35.41 -0.98
C VAL A 85 11.86 -36.65 -1.51
N ARG A 86 11.12 -37.71 -1.84
CA ARG A 86 11.67 -39.05 -2.10
C ARG A 86 11.72 -39.46 -3.57
N ASP A 87 10.92 -38.84 -4.44
CA ASP A 87 10.78 -39.28 -5.83
C ASP A 87 10.51 -38.11 -6.79
N ASP A 88 11.01 -38.19 -8.01
CA ASP A 88 10.94 -37.11 -9.03
C ASP A 88 9.51 -36.87 -9.55
N ASN A 89 8.60 -37.83 -9.34
CA ASN A 89 7.18 -37.75 -9.72
C ASN A 89 6.27 -37.32 -8.57
N ASP A 90 6.82 -37.01 -7.39
CA ASP A 90 6.04 -36.66 -6.21
C ASP A 90 5.84 -35.14 -6.12
N ASP A 91 5.11 -34.59 -7.09
CA ASP A 91 4.66 -33.18 -7.11
C ASP A 91 3.88 -32.79 -5.83
N ILE A 92 3.40 -33.78 -5.07
CA ILE A 92 2.69 -33.62 -3.80
C ILE A 92 3.69 -33.32 -2.65
N SER A 93 4.91 -33.86 -2.72
CA SER A 93 5.95 -33.64 -1.72
C SER A 93 6.67 -32.30 -1.85
N MET A 94 6.62 -31.67 -3.04
CA MET A 94 7.17 -30.33 -3.25
C MET A 94 6.29 -29.26 -2.56
N PRO A 95 6.83 -28.47 -1.64
CA PRO A 95 6.04 -27.48 -0.92
C PRO A 95 5.60 -26.33 -1.80
N LEU A 96 4.28 -26.17 -1.95
CA LEU A 96 3.67 -25.08 -2.70
C LEU A 96 3.55 -23.82 -1.84
N LEU A 97 4.57 -22.96 -1.92
CA LEU A 97 4.66 -21.73 -1.11
C LEU A 97 3.58 -20.68 -1.38
N GLY A 98 2.89 -20.76 -2.52
CA GLY A 98 1.82 -19.81 -2.85
C GLY A 98 2.29 -18.37 -3.08
N LEU A 99 3.55 -18.14 -3.49
CA LEU A 99 4.12 -16.79 -3.62
C LEU A 99 3.47 -15.96 -4.74
N PHE A 100 3.07 -16.59 -5.85
CA PHE A 100 2.44 -15.90 -6.99
C PHE A 100 0.92 -15.93 -6.95
N LYS A 101 0.37 -17.08 -6.56
CA LYS A 101 -1.06 -17.30 -6.37
C LYS A 101 -1.23 -18.02 -5.05
N GLU A 102 -2.16 -17.56 -4.25
CA GLU A 102 -2.38 -18.09 -2.92
C GLU A 102 -2.60 -19.62 -2.92
N ARG A 103 -2.14 -20.26 -1.85
CA ARG A 103 -2.42 -21.64 -1.47
C ARG A 103 -2.83 -21.66 0.01
N GLN A 104 -3.62 -22.65 0.41
CA GLN A 104 -4.17 -22.73 1.77
C GLN A 104 -3.08 -22.71 2.85
N GLU A 105 -1.98 -23.42 2.63
CA GLU A 105 -0.83 -23.49 3.56
C GLU A 105 0.35 -22.59 3.12
N GLY A 106 0.13 -21.70 2.15
CA GLY A 106 1.19 -20.85 1.58
C GLY A 106 1.36 -19.50 2.30
N ALA A 107 2.08 -18.58 1.65
CA ALA A 107 2.17 -17.19 2.08
C ALA A 107 0.80 -16.49 2.08
N GLY A 108 0.58 -15.55 3.01
CA GLY A 108 -0.62 -14.72 3.06
C GLY A 108 -0.73 -13.75 1.87
N HIS A 109 -1.96 -13.46 1.44
CA HIS A 109 -2.24 -12.51 0.36
C HIS A 109 -3.31 -11.52 0.81
N THR A 110 -3.07 -10.22 0.61
CA THR A 110 -4.07 -9.18 0.91
C THR A 110 -5.39 -9.40 0.17
N PHE A 111 -5.32 -9.94 -1.06
CA PHE A 111 -6.47 -10.32 -1.89
C PHE A 111 -6.57 -11.86 -2.03
N GLY A 112 -6.44 -12.57 -0.90
CA GLY A 112 -6.60 -14.03 -0.84
C GLY A 112 -8.06 -14.51 -0.95
N ASN A 113 -8.26 -15.82 -0.83
CA ASN A 113 -9.54 -16.51 -0.96
C ASN A 113 -10.57 -16.00 0.05
N ILE A 114 -10.16 -15.73 1.29
CA ILE A 114 -11.05 -15.15 2.31
C ILE A 114 -11.48 -13.75 1.89
N ALA A 115 -10.55 -12.91 1.41
CA ALA A 115 -10.86 -11.57 0.94
C ALA A 115 -11.84 -11.60 -0.23
N VAL A 116 -11.62 -12.47 -1.23
CA VAL A 116 -12.51 -12.60 -2.39
C VAL A 116 -13.89 -13.11 -1.97
N ARG A 117 -13.96 -14.16 -1.17
CA ARG A 117 -15.23 -14.74 -0.70
C ARG A 117 -16.02 -13.74 0.14
N ALA A 118 -15.37 -13.09 1.11
CA ALA A 118 -16.02 -12.11 1.98
C ALA A 118 -16.46 -10.87 1.18
N TYR A 119 -15.67 -10.44 0.19
CA TYR A 119 -16.05 -9.35 -0.71
C TYR A 119 -17.30 -9.70 -1.52
N SER A 120 -17.37 -10.91 -2.11
CA SER A 120 -18.57 -11.36 -2.82
C SER A 120 -19.81 -11.37 -1.94
N GLY A 121 -19.68 -11.82 -0.68
CA GLY A 121 -20.77 -11.76 0.31
C GLY A 121 -21.22 -10.32 0.59
N MET A 122 -20.27 -9.42 0.84
CA MET A 122 -20.54 -8.00 1.07
C MET A 122 -21.24 -7.33 -0.12
N THR A 123 -20.79 -7.60 -1.36
CA THR A 123 -21.41 -7.01 -2.56
C THR A 123 -22.76 -7.61 -2.93
N GLY A 124 -23.15 -8.73 -2.31
CA GLY A 124 -24.48 -9.31 -2.46
C GLY A 124 -25.57 -8.57 -1.67
N GLU A 125 -25.18 -7.73 -0.70
CA GLU A 125 -26.13 -6.90 0.05
C GLU A 125 -26.57 -5.68 -0.77
N ALA A 126 -27.88 -5.43 -0.80
CA ALA A 126 -28.41 -4.24 -1.44
C ALA A 126 -27.99 -3.00 -0.64
N VAL A 127 -27.36 -2.04 -1.32
CA VAL A 127 -27.09 -0.72 -0.74
C VAL A 127 -28.36 0.13 -0.89
N ALA A 128 -29.12 0.27 0.19
CA ALA A 128 -30.27 1.17 0.22
C ALA A 128 -29.78 2.63 0.19
N LEU A 129 -30.04 3.32 -0.91
CA LEU A 129 -29.96 4.78 -0.97
C LEU A 129 -31.40 5.28 -0.82
N GLU A 130 -31.72 6.02 0.23
CA GLU A 130 -33.09 6.52 0.43
C GLU A 130 -33.46 7.54 -0.67
N GLN A 131 -34.14 7.03 -1.69
CA GLN A 131 -35.21 7.63 -2.50
C GLN A 131 -35.19 6.93 -3.87
N ASP A 132 -35.91 5.82 -3.96
CA ASP A 132 -36.83 5.59 -5.08
C ASP A 132 -37.97 4.68 -4.62
N SER A 133 -39.07 5.31 -4.20
CA SER A 133 -40.36 4.66 -4.01
C SER A 133 -41.07 4.37 -5.34
N ASN A 134 -40.31 4.13 -6.42
CA ASN A 134 -40.79 3.70 -7.73
C ASN A 134 -39.60 3.15 -8.52
N GLU A 135 -39.38 1.84 -8.50
CA GLU A 135 -39.40 0.98 -9.70
C GLU A 135 -38.77 -0.40 -9.46
N THR A 136 -39.28 -1.33 -10.27
CA THR A 136 -39.12 -2.79 -10.36
C THR A 136 -37.76 -3.39 -10.01
N ALA A 137 -37.81 -4.47 -9.22
CA ALA A 137 -36.73 -5.44 -9.09
C ALA A 137 -36.33 -6.01 -10.46
N VAL A 138 -35.03 -6.07 -10.74
CA VAL A 138 -34.48 -6.62 -11.98
C VAL A 138 -33.51 -7.75 -11.62
N ASP A 139 -33.72 -8.90 -12.26
CA ASP A 139 -32.98 -10.16 -12.05
C ASP A 139 -31.47 -10.04 -12.34
N ILE A 140 -30.69 -10.84 -11.61
CA ILE A 140 -29.23 -10.93 -11.70
C ILE A 140 -28.85 -11.91 -12.83
N GLU A 141 -28.46 -11.40 -14.01
CA GLU A 141 -27.86 -12.25 -15.05
C GLU A 141 -26.38 -12.55 -14.75
N HIS A 142 -26.00 -13.82 -14.90
CA HIS A 142 -24.63 -14.32 -14.79
C HIS A 142 -24.07 -14.56 -16.20
N ASP A 143 -22.80 -14.21 -16.45
CA ASP A 143 -22.10 -14.64 -17.67
C ASP A 143 -21.46 -16.04 -17.49
N ASP A 144 -21.35 -16.78 -18.59
CA ASP A 144 -20.83 -18.15 -18.64
C ASP A 144 -19.31 -18.27 -18.34
N GLN A 145 -18.63 -17.18 -17.94
CA GLN A 145 -17.18 -17.16 -17.72
C GLN A 145 -16.79 -16.97 -16.24
N GLY A 146 -17.77 -16.97 -15.33
CA GLY A 146 -17.51 -16.94 -13.88
C GLY A 146 -16.83 -15.65 -13.41
N VAL A 147 -16.91 -14.57 -14.19
CA VAL A 147 -16.50 -13.24 -13.77
C VAL A 147 -17.70 -12.60 -13.08
N ILE A 148 -17.59 -12.37 -11.78
CA ILE A 148 -18.58 -11.58 -11.04
C ILE A 148 -18.47 -10.14 -11.56
N ILE A 149 -19.33 -9.78 -12.50
CA ILE A 149 -19.58 -8.39 -12.87
C ILE A 149 -20.48 -7.85 -11.74
N PRO A 150 -20.05 -6.90 -10.89
CA PRO A 150 -20.97 -6.24 -9.99
C PRO A 150 -22.11 -5.66 -10.84
N PRO A 151 -23.37 -5.69 -10.38
CA PRO A 151 -24.53 -5.37 -11.21
C PRO A 151 -24.52 -3.88 -11.58
N THR A 152 -23.74 -3.49 -12.58
CA THR A 152 -23.88 -2.20 -13.25
C THR A 152 -24.95 -2.38 -14.29
N GLN A 153 -26.20 -2.52 -13.83
CA GLN A 153 -27.34 -2.41 -14.72
C GLN A 153 -27.26 -1.02 -15.35
N GLU A 154 -27.29 -0.97 -16.69
CA GLU A 154 -27.09 0.27 -17.45
C GLU A 154 -28.10 1.36 -17.04
N ALA A 155 -29.29 0.94 -16.61
CA ALA A 155 -30.32 1.78 -16.00
C ALA A 155 -29.85 2.50 -14.72
N GLN A 156 -29.14 1.82 -13.81
CA GLN A 156 -28.65 2.43 -12.57
C GLN A 156 -27.60 3.52 -12.84
N LEU A 157 -26.74 3.33 -13.84
CA LEU A 157 -25.77 4.35 -14.25
C LEU A 157 -26.44 5.58 -14.90
N LEU A 158 -27.59 5.39 -15.54
CA LEU A 158 -28.38 6.47 -16.15
C LEU A 158 -29.19 7.27 -15.11
N GLN A 159 -29.59 6.63 -14.01
CA GLN A 159 -30.33 7.24 -12.90
C GLN A 159 -29.41 7.80 -11.79
N ALA A 160 -28.11 7.51 -11.85
CA ALA A 160 -27.15 7.96 -10.85
C ALA A 160 -27.16 9.48 -10.69
N LYS A 161 -27.37 9.93 -9.44
CA LYS A 161 -27.33 11.34 -9.04
C LYS A 161 -26.31 11.53 -7.93
N LYS A 162 -25.78 12.75 -7.83
CA LYS A 162 -24.94 13.12 -6.69
C LYS A 162 -25.76 13.01 -5.41
N LEU A 163 -25.22 12.34 -4.39
CA LEU A 163 -25.90 12.17 -3.11
C LEU A 163 -25.85 13.46 -2.29
N SER A 164 -26.88 13.67 -1.46
CA SER A 164 -26.89 14.81 -0.55
C SER A 164 -25.94 14.57 0.63
N ALA A 165 -25.58 15.65 1.34
CA ALA A 165 -24.77 15.54 2.54
C ALA A 165 -25.48 14.73 3.65
N GLU A 166 -26.80 14.80 3.71
CA GLU A 166 -27.64 14.05 4.64
C GLU A 166 -27.57 12.55 4.34
N ASP A 167 -27.74 12.16 3.07
CA ASP A 167 -27.65 10.76 2.65
C ASP A 167 -26.27 10.15 2.97
N ILE A 168 -25.20 10.90 2.71
CA ILE A 168 -23.82 10.45 2.93
C ILE A 168 -23.54 10.29 4.44
N ASN A 169 -23.90 11.28 5.25
CA ASN A 169 -23.61 11.26 6.68
C ASN A 169 -24.54 10.34 7.47
N GLY A 170 -25.77 10.13 6.98
CA GLY A 170 -26.74 9.22 7.56
C GLY A 170 -26.55 7.76 7.14
N HIS A 171 -25.63 7.46 6.21
CA HIS A 171 -25.41 6.11 5.73
C HIS A 171 -24.95 5.17 6.86
N VAL A 172 -25.70 4.09 7.07
CA VAL A 172 -25.37 3.06 8.05
C VAL A 172 -24.49 2.01 7.39
N ILE A 173 -23.31 1.79 7.96
CA ILE A 173 -22.39 0.71 7.52
C ILE A 173 -23.10 -0.64 7.65
N THR A 174 -23.21 -1.36 6.54
CA THR A 174 -23.92 -2.64 6.45
C THR A 174 -23.25 -3.75 7.26
N ASP A 175 -24.03 -4.76 7.63
CA ASP A 175 -23.54 -5.92 8.37
C ASP A 175 -22.52 -6.71 7.55
N GLY A 176 -22.71 -6.83 6.24
CA GLY A 176 -21.76 -7.48 5.32
C GLY A 176 -20.41 -6.76 5.28
N TYR A 177 -20.39 -5.42 5.29
CA TYR A 177 -19.12 -4.68 5.38
C TYR A 177 -18.41 -4.91 6.72
N ARG A 178 -19.17 -4.95 7.83
CA ARG A 178 -18.61 -5.24 9.16
C ARG A 178 -18.03 -6.64 9.23
N ALA A 179 -18.75 -7.63 8.70
CA ALA A 179 -18.29 -9.01 8.60
C ALA A 179 -17.04 -9.12 7.71
N PHE A 180 -17.04 -8.51 6.53
CA PHE A 180 -15.89 -8.44 5.64
C PHE A 180 -14.65 -7.87 6.34
N SER A 181 -14.80 -6.73 7.03
CA SER A 181 -13.71 -6.09 7.76
C SER A 181 -13.15 -7.00 8.87
N LYS A 182 -14.03 -7.67 9.62
CA LYS A 182 -13.65 -8.60 10.69
C LYS A 182 -12.93 -9.85 10.15
N ASP A 183 -13.42 -10.42 9.06
CA ASP A 183 -12.81 -11.59 8.42
C ASP A 183 -11.41 -11.25 7.91
N LEU A 184 -11.24 -10.08 7.29
CA LEU A 184 -9.93 -9.61 6.85
C LEU A 184 -8.96 -9.37 8.01
N ALA A 185 -9.42 -8.78 9.11
CA ALA A 185 -8.59 -8.56 10.29
C ALA A 185 -8.12 -9.90 10.90
N THR A 186 -9.02 -10.89 10.93
CA THR A 186 -8.71 -12.23 11.44
C THR A 186 -7.72 -12.98 10.55
N GLU A 187 -7.88 -12.92 9.22
CA GLU A 187 -6.93 -13.57 8.31
C GLU A 187 -5.54 -12.91 8.38
N ARG A 188 -5.48 -11.57 8.46
CA ARG A 188 -4.22 -10.83 8.50
C ARG A 188 -3.46 -10.97 9.81
N SER A 189 -4.14 -11.24 10.93
CA SER A 189 -3.45 -11.55 12.19
C SER A 189 -2.78 -12.92 12.15
N PHE A 190 -3.33 -13.87 11.40
CA PHE A 190 -2.74 -15.21 11.23
C PHE A 190 -1.68 -15.25 10.11
N ARG A 191 -1.95 -14.60 8.97
CA ARG A 191 -1.07 -14.56 7.79
C ARG A 191 -0.87 -13.10 7.34
N PRO A 192 0.00 -12.33 8.03
CA PRO A 192 0.32 -10.97 7.64
C PRO A 192 0.83 -10.91 6.19
N ALA A 193 0.34 -9.94 5.42
CA ALA A 193 0.69 -9.78 4.01
C ALA A 193 1.35 -8.43 3.70
N ALA A 194 1.33 -7.48 4.64
CA ALA A 194 1.99 -6.19 4.55
C ALA A 194 2.51 -5.70 5.91
N LEU A 195 3.41 -4.71 5.92
CA LEU A 195 3.97 -4.17 7.16
C LEU A 195 2.90 -3.64 8.11
N ARG A 196 1.87 -2.95 7.59
CA ARG A 196 0.73 -2.49 8.39
C ARG A 196 -0.04 -3.58 9.14
N ASP A 197 0.06 -4.84 8.72
CA ASP A 197 -0.62 -5.96 9.38
C ASP A 197 0.09 -6.37 10.69
N VAL A 198 1.35 -5.94 10.87
CA VAL A 198 2.15 -6.16 12.09
C VAL A 198 2.42 -4.87 12.86
N LEU A 199 1.80 -3.75 12.47
CA LEU A 199 1.81 -2.52 13.25
C LEU A 199 0.71 -2.58 14.31
N ALA A 200 1.04 -2.20 15.54
CA ALA A 200 0.06 -2.10 16.62
C ALA A 200 -0.55 -0.70 16.68
N PHE A 201 -1.88 -0.64 16.83
CA PHE A 201 -2.55 0.53 17.39
C PHE A 201 -2.18 0.68 18.88
N PRO A 202 -2.49 1.82 19.52
CA PRO A 202 -2.25 1.96 20.95
C PRO A 202 -2.81 0.78 21.73
N VAL A 203 -1.99 0.21 22.62
CA VAL A 203 -2.39 -0.93 23.44
C VAL A 203 -3.31 -0.44 24.53
N ASP A 204 -4.56 -0.88 24.50
CA ASP A 204 -5.54 -0.52 25.53
C ASP A 204 -5.40 -1.42 26.75
N VAL A 205 -4.92 -0.84 27.84
CA VAL A 205 -4.76 -1.54 29.12
C VAL A 205 -5.82 -1.17 30.14
N SER A 206 -6.78 -0.34 29.76
CA SER A 206 -7.79 0.24 30.67
C SER A 206 -8.65 -0.84 31.34
N ALA A 207 -8.93 -1.93 30.62
CA ALA A 207 -9.76 -3.04 31.08
C ALA A 207 -8.98 -4.29 31.56
N LEU A 208 -7.63 -4.28 31.49
CA LEU A 208 -6.82 -5.44 31.87
C LEU A 208 -6.63 -5.50 33.38
N ASN A 209 -6.75 -6.72 33.94
CA ASN A 209 -6.76 -6.92 35.39
C ASN A 209 -5.75 -7.96 35.88
N THR A 210 -5.39 -8.94 35.04
CA THR A 210 -4.52 -10.04 35.43
C THR A 210 -3.12 -9.94 34.80
N THR A 211 -2.14 -10.59 35.44
CA THR A 211 -0.76 -10.67 34.91
C THR A 211 -0.73 -11.28 33.50
N GLN A 212 -1.63 -12.23 33.22
CA GLN A 212 -1.76 -12.83 31.89
C GLN A 212 -2.28 -11.82 30.87
N ASP A 213 -3.34 -11.07 31.19
CA ASP A 213 -3.90 -10.05 30.29
C ASP A 213 -2.83 -9.04 29.85
N PHE A 214 -2.05 -8.53 30.81
CA PHE A 214 -0.96 -7.60 30.53
C PHE A 214 0.18 -8.25 29.73
N SER A 215 0.51 -9.52 30.02
CA SER A 215 1.57 -10.24 29.31
C SER A 215 1.20 -10.48 27.85
N GLU A 216 -0.04 -10.86 27.58
CA GLU A 216 -0.58 -11.03 26.21
C GLU A 216 -0.52 -9.69 25.46
N ALA A 217 -0.96 -8.60 26.09
CA ALA A 217 -0.90 -7.26 25.50
C ALA A 217 0.53 -6.80 25.18
N LEU A 218 1.50 -7.07 26.07
CA LEU A 218 2.92 -6.72 25.86
C LEU A 218 3.60 -7.60 24.81
N SER A 219 3.16 -8.86 24.63
CA SER A 219 3.77 -9.80 23.69
C SER A 219 3.70 -9.34 22.23
N GLY A 220 2.71 -8.52 21.89
CA GLY A 220 2.55 -7.93 20.56
C GLY A 220 3.49 -6.75 20.28
N ILE A 221 4.31 -6.31 21.25
CA ILE A 221 5.15 -5.11 21.13
C ILE A 221 6.62 -5.49 21.05
N ASN A 222 7.32 -5.07 20.00
CA ASN A 222 8.77 -5.26 19.94
C ASN A 222 9.48 -4.49 21.07
N ARG A 223 10.45 -5.13 21.75
CA ARG A 223 11.22 -4.54 22.85
C ARG A 223 12.26 -3.53 22.39
N HIS A 224 12.61 -3.56 21.10
CA HIS A 224 13.69 -2.79 20.51
C HIS A 224 13.19 -1.95 19.32
N GLY A 225 13.88 -0.85 19.06
CA GLY A 225 13.68 -0.04 17.84
C GLY A 225 12.42 0.83 17.81
N ASN A 226 11.50 0.69 18.77
CA ASN A 226 10.32 1.55 18.85
C ASN A 226 10.69 2.94 19.37
N ILE A 227 10.39 3.97 18.57
CA ILE A 227 10.54 5.38 18.97
C ILE A 227 9.48 5.82 19.98
N ALA A 228 8.30 5.20 19.91
CA ALA A 228 7.18 5.45 20.81
C ALA A 228 6.29 4.21 20.87
N VAL A 229 5.78 3.90 22.06
CA VAL A 229 4.79 2.84 22.28
C VAL A 229 3.58 3.47 22.96
N ALA A 230 2.48 3.57 22.22
CA ALA A 230 1.28 4.22 22.72
C ALA A 230 0.42 3.26 23.54
N PHE A 231 -0.04 3.71 24.70
CA PHE A 231 -0.95 2.96 25.57
C PHE A 231 -2.19 3.79 25.92
N ALA A 232 -3.38 3.22 25.78
CA ALA A 232 -4.59 3.79 26.36
C ALA A 232 -4.74 3.30 27.81
N GLY A 233 -5.08 4.23 28.72
CA GLY A 233 -5.22 3.92 30.15
C GLY A 233 -3.90 3.75 30.92
N LEU A 234 -2.75 4.09 30.33
CA LEU A 234 -1.45 4.06 31.01
C LEU A 234 -0.66 5.36 30.77
N SER A 235 -0.05 5.85 31.83
CA SER A 235 0.94 6.92 31.79
C SER A 235 2.23 6.45 32.44
N ALA A 236 3.36 6.92 31.91
CA ALA A 236 4.67 6.60 32.41
C ALA A 236 5.51 7.86 32.53
N SER A 237 6.35 7.90 33.56
CA SER A 237 7.41 8.89 33.71
C SER A 237 8.65 8.21 34.25
N ILE A 238 9.82 8.73 33.92
CA ILE A 238 11.08 8.15 34.36
C ILE A 238 12.06 9.25 34.77
N LYS A 239 12.72 9.04 35.91
CA LYS A 239 13.77 9.93 36.43
C LYS A 239 14.97 9.09 36.85
N GLY A 240 16.07 9.20 36.09
CA GLY A 240 17.22 8.32 36.27
C GLY A 240 16.86 6.88 35.88
N ASP A 241 16.90 5.98 36.85
CA ASP A 241 16.53 4.56 36.70
C ASP A 241 15.21 4.21 37.40
N THR A 242 14.55 5.20 38.01
CA THR A 242 13.25 5.03 38.66
C THR A 242 12.14 5.39 37.69
N ALA A 243 11.35 4.41 37.32
CA ALA A 243 10.15 4.55 36.50
C ALA A 243 8.89 4.54 37.38
N THR A 244 7.97 5.45 37.08
CA THR A 244 6.65 5.52 37.71
C THR A 244 5.58 5.36 36.65
N LEU A 245 4.74 4.34 36.80
CA LEU A 245 3.64 4.00 35.91
C LEU A 245 2.31 4.17 36.65
N ALA A 246 1.33 4.80 36.01
CA ALA A 246 -0.01 4.98 36.56
C ALA A 246 -1.07 4.52 35.56
N LEU A 247 -2.02 3.72 36.05
CA LEU A 247 -3.12 3.17 35.28
C LEU A 247 -4.38 4.00 35.52
N GLU A 248 -5.17 4.18 34.47
CA GLU A 248 -6.52 4.72 34.61
C GLU A 248 -7.38 3.75 35.43
N ASN A 249 -8.06 4.27 36.46
CA ASN A 249 -8.76 3.46 37.46
C ASN A 249 -7.86 2.36 38.07
N GLY A 250 -6.57 2.67 38.24
CA GLY A 250 -5.60 1.76 38.83
C GLY A 250 -5.94 1.41 40.27
N ASN A 251 -5.63 0.18 40.65
CA ASN A 251 -5.69 -0.29 42.03
C ASN A 251 -4.49 -1.19 42.30
N ARG A 252 -4.23 -1.46 43.58
CA ARG A 252 -3.06 -2.23 44.00
C ARG A 252 -2.93 -3.59 43.29
N SER A 253 -4.04 -4.30 43.10
CA SER A 253 -4.07 -5.60 42.39
C SER A 253 -3.62 -5.46 40.93
N ARG A 254 -4.14 -4.45 40.21
CA ARG A 254 -3.76 -4.19 38.81
C ARG A 254 -2.30 -3.74 38.68
N TYR A 255 -1.81 -2.92 39.61
CA TYR A 255 -0.40 -2.52 39.62
C TYR A 255 0.53 -3.69 39.90
N GLN A 256 0.17 -4.61 40.81
CA GLN A 256 0.90 -5.85 41.03
C GLN A 256 0.95 -6.70 39.76
N ALA A 257 -0.20 -6.92 39.12
CA ALA A 257 -0.30 -7.68 37.87
C ALA A 257 0.55 -7.09 36.73
N LEU A 258 0.50 -5.76 36.54
CA LEU A 258 1.34 -5.07 35.55
C LEU A 258 2.83 -5.19 35.89
N GLY A 259 3.18 -5.02 37.17
CA GLY A 259 4.56 -5.14 37.64
C GLY A 259 5.14 -6.53 37.42
N GLU A 260 4.37 -7.57 37.69
CA GLU A 260 4.73 -8.97 37.41
C GLU A 260 4.87 -9.22 35.90
N ALA A 261 3.94 -8.73 35.08
CA ALA A 261 4.00 -8.88 33.63
C ALA A 261 5.26 -8.21 33.05
N LEU A 262 5.58 -6.99 33.48
CA LEU A 262 6.80 -6.28 33.07
C LEU A 262 8.08 -6.98 33.55
N ALA A 263 8.08 -7.52 34.76
CA ALA A 263 9.21 -8.30 35.28
C ALA A 263 9.43 -9.59 34.46
N HIS A 264 8.38 -10.31 34.08
CA HIS A 264 8.48 -11.45 33.16
C HIS A 264 8.95 -11.02 31.77
N TYR A 265 8.47 -9.87 31.29
CA TYR A 265 8.76 -9.40 29.95
C TYR A 265 10.22 -8.95 29.77
N PHE A 266 10.79 -8.28 30.78
CA PHE A 266 12.14 -7.71 30.69
C PHE A 266 13.20 -8.45 31.51
N GLY A 267 12.82 -9.38 32.39
CA GLY A 267 13.74 -10.16 33.19
C GLY A 267 14.61 -9.27 34.09
N GLU A 268 15.94 -9.44 34.00
CA GLU A 268 16.92 -8.73 34.84
C GLU A 268 16.96 -7.21 34.63
N ASP A 269 16.38 -6.71 33.53
CA ASP A 269 16.25 -5.26 33.29
C ASP A 269 15.26 -4.58 34.26
N ILE A 270 14.44 -5.35 34.99
CA ILE A 270 13.61 -4.88 36.12
C ILE A 270 14.24 -5.35 37.44
N ARG A 271 14.93 -4.45 38.13
CA ARG A 271 15.68 -4.78 39.36
C ARG A 271 14.79 -4.89 40.60
N SER A 272 13.73 -4.10 40.65
CA SER A 272 12.74 -4.14 41.72
C SER A 272 11.42 -3.55 41.24
N SER A 273 10.32 -4.10 41.77
CA SER A 273 8.96 -3.63 41.52
C SER A 273 8.25 -3.41 42.86
N ALA A 274 7.67 -2.23 43.04
CA ALA A 274 6.86 -1.88 44.21
C ALA A 274 5.64 -1.08 43.74
N CYS A 275 4.51 -1.21 44.43
CA CYS A 275 3.32 -0.44 44.08
C CYS A 275 2.57 0.01 45.34
N ASP A 276 1.82 1.10 45.20
CA ASP A 276 0.82 1.56 46.16
C ASP A 276 -0.54 1.74 45.46
N ASP A 277 -1.48 2.42 46.10
CA ASP A 277 -2.81 2.67 45.52
C ASP A 277 -2.79 3.70 44.38
N LYS A 278 -1.66 4.37 44.15
CA LYS A 278 -1.52 5.49 43.21
C LYS A 278 -0.65 5.15 42.01
N GLY A 279 0.25 4.16 42.10
CA GLY A 279 1.11 3.81 40.99
C GLY A 279 1.99 2.58 41.22
N LEU A 280 2.65 2.19 40.14
CA LEU A 280 3.70 1.19 40.07
C LEU A 280 5.06 1.90 39.94
N PHE A 281 6.01 1.52 40.79
CA PHE A 281 7.36 2.05 40.84
C PHE A 281 8.36 0.94 40.51
N LEU A 282 9.15 1.15 39.45
CA LEU A 282 10.11 0.18 38.94
C LEU A 282 11.53 0.75 38.99
N GLN A 283 12.50 -0.10 39.33
CA GLN A 283 13.91 0.17 39.04
C GLN A 283 14.28 -0.51 37.73
N VAL A 284 14.57 0.28 36.70
CA VAL A 284 14.73 -0.19 35.32
C VAL A 284 16.14 0.06 34.80
N SER A 285 16.66 -0.86 34.00
CA SER A 285 17.90 -0.69 33.24
C SER A 285 17.74 -1.21 31.81
N GLY A 286 18.78 -1.04 30.99
CA GLY A 286 18.87 -1.64 29.67
C GLY A 286 17.64 -1.37 28.79
N THR A 287 17.05 -2.46 28.30
CA THR A 287 15.91 -2.43 27.37
C THR A 287 14.64 -1.93 28.05
N ALA A 288 14.39 -2.32 29.31
CA ALA A 288 13.22 -1.85 30.05
C ALA A 288 13.22 -0.32 30.22
N LYS A 289 14.40 0.26 30.47
CA LYS A 289 14.55 1.71 30.57
C LYS A 289 14.17 2.41 29.26
N HIS A 290 14.71 1.95 28.14
CA HIS A 290 14.39 2.50 26.82
C HIS A 290 12.90 2.34 26.49
N PHE A 291 12.33 1.18 26.80
CA PHE A 291 10.91 0.93 26.60
C PHE A 291 10.04 1.91 27.38
N VAL A 292 10.27 2.06 28.69
CA VAL A 292 9.50 2.98 29.53
C VAL A 292 9.64 4.43 29.05
N GLN A 293 10.83 4.84 28.59
CA GLN A 293 11.06 6.15 27.99
C GLN A 293 10.25 6.38 26.70
N SER A 294 9.96 5.32 25.95
CA SER A 294 9.17 5.37 24.73
C SER A 294 7.65 5.35 24.98
N ILE A 295 7.19 5.06 26.20
CA ILE A 295 5.76 5.00 26.51
C ILE A 295 5.14 6.38 26.34
N VAL A 296 4.09 6.45 25.52
CA VAL A 296 3.25 7.64 25.38
C VAL A 296 1.80 7.30 25.72
N THR A 297 1.13 8.19 26.44
CA THR A 297 -0.29 8.02 26.74
C THR A 297 -1.11 8.37 25.52
N ALA A 298 -1.93 7.41 25.08
CA ALA A 298 -2.85 7.59 23.98
C ALA A 298 -4.01 8.51 24.40
N PRO A 299 -4.56 9.32 23.49
CA PRO A 299 -5.74 10.14 23.77
C PRO A 299 -6.94 9.28 24.21
N ALA A 300 -7.79 9.83 25.07
CA ALA A 300 -9.03 9.18 25.48
C ALA A 300 -9.97 9.00 24.28
N ALA A 301 -10.80 7.95 24.33
CA ALA A 301 -11.82 7.72 23.32
C ALA A 301 -12.82 8.89 23.29
N ILE A 302 -13.26 9.25 22.08
CA ILE A 302 -14.27 10.28 21.84
C ILE A 302 -15.55 9.63 21.31
N ALA A 303 -16.69 10.32 21.50
CA ALA A 303 -17.94 9.90 20.90
C ALA A 303 -17.85 9.94 19.36
N VAL A 304 -18.50 8.99 18.67
CA VAL A 304 -18.52 8.96 17.19
C VAL A 304 -19.07 10.25 16.59
N ALA A 305 -20.03 10.89 17.27
CA ALA A 305 -20.58 12.19 16.84
C ALA A 305 -19.57 13.35 16.86
N ALA A 306 -18.43 13.21 17.54
CA ALA A 306 -17.33 14.17 17.52
C ALA A 306 -16.27 13.87 16.43
N VAL A 307 -16.41 12.74 15.72
CA VAL A 307 -15.55 12.40 14.58
C VAL A 307 -16.01 13.20 13.36
N GLN A 308 -15.06 13.56 12.50
CA GLN A 308 -15.31 14.23 11.23
C GLN A 308 -16.38 13.48 10.40
N PRO A 309 -17.38 14.19 9.83
CA PRO A 309 -18.44 13.55 9.06
C PRO A 309 -17.93 12.94 7.75
N ALA A 310 -18.62 11.91 7.25
CA ALA A 310 -18.26 11.20 6.02
C ALA A 310 -18.16 12.13 4.79
N THR A 311 -19.01 13.15 4.71
CA THR A 311 -18.96 14.18 3.66
C THR A 311 -17.65 14.94 3.57
N GLU A 312 -16.89 15.01 4.66
CA GLU A 312 -15.56 15.65 4.66
C GLU A 312 -14.42 14.64 4.47
N ILE A 313 -14.63 13.38 4.85
CA ILE A 313 -13.64 12.30 4.69
C ILE A 313 -13.58 11.83 3.23
N LEU A 314 -14.72 11.55 2.59
CA LEU A 314 -14.79 10.96 1.25
C LEU A 314 -14.07 11.78 0.15
N PRO A 315 -14.06 13.12 0.15
CA PRO A 315 -13.28 13.93 -0.80
C PRO A 315 -11.76 13.72 -0.73
N THR A 316 -11.26 13.13 0.35
CA THR A 316 -9.83 12.76 0.50
C THR A 316 -9.50 11.41 -0.14
N LEU A 317 -10.52 10.59 -0.42
CA LEU A 317 -10.38 9.28 -1.03
C LEU A 317 -10.41 9.38 -2.55
N VAL A 318 -9.51 8.62 -3.17
CA VAL A 318 -9.29 8.64 -4.62
C VAL A 318 -9.20 7.23 -5.15
N THR A 319 -9.80 6.97 -6.31
CA THR A 319 -9.67 5.65 -6.96
C THR A 319 -8.28 5.48 -7.55
N GLY A 320 -7.83 4.22 -7.66
CA GLY A 320 -6.59 3.91 -8.37
C GLY A 320 -6.63 4.38 -9.83
N ALA A 321 -5.49 4.87 -10.33
CA ALA A 321 -5.30 5.27 -11.72
C ALA A 321 -5.23 4.02 -12.64
N MET A 322 -6.38 3.59 -13.16
CA MET A 322 -6.49 2.41 -14.02
C MET A 322 -6.96 2.83 -15.42
N SER A 323 -6.20 2.48 -16.45
CA SER A 323 -6.47 2.97 -17.81
C SER A 323 -7.70 2.32 -18.45
N HIS A 324 -8.47 3.12 -19.18
CA HIS A 324 -9.42 2.62 -20.17
C HIS A 324 -8.65 1.83 -21.23
N GLY A 325 -8.96 0.54 -21.36
CA GLY A 325 -8.18 -0.46 -22.10
C GLY A 325 -7.63 -1.55 -21.19
N SER A 326 -7.11 -1.20 -20.00
CA SER A 326 -6.84 -2.20 -18.96
C SER A 326 -8.17 -2.69 -18.36
N LEU A 327 -9.05 -1.74 -18.07
CA LEU A 327 -10.45 -1.95 -17.74
C LEU A 327 -11.33 -1.73 -18.97
N ILE A 328 -12.46 -2.43 -19.03
CA ILE A 328 -13.51 -2.17 -20.02
C ILE A 328 -14.25 -0.86 -19.70
N THR A 329 -14.90 -0.26 -20.69
CA THR A 329 -15.60 1.04 -20.58
C THR A 329 -16.59 1.04 -19.43
N LYS A 330 -17.44 0.00 -19.32
CA LYS A 330 -18.48 -0.09 -18.28
C LYS A 330 -17.90 -0.03 -16.87
N THR A 331 -16.84 -0.78 -16.59
CA THR A 331 -16.17 -0.76 -15.29
C THR A 331 -15.52 0.58 -14.99
N HIS A 332 -14.86 1.19 -15.98
CA HIS A 332 -14.20 2.48 -15.81
C HIS A 332 -15.19 3.61 -15.51
N GLU A 333 -16.32 3.64 -16.24
CA GLU A 333 -17.41 4.59 -15.99
C GLU A 333 -18.10 4.35 -14.65
N ALA A 334 -18.35 3.10 -14.28
CA ALA A 334 -19.01 2.77 -13.01
C ALA A 334 -18.21 3.23 -11.79
N ILE A 335 -16.88 3.04 -11.81
CA ILE A 335 -15.99 3.53 -10.75
C ILE A 335 -16.06 5.06 -10.66
N ALA A 336 -16.00 5.74 -11.81
CA ALA A 336 -16.08 7.19 -11.84
C ALA A 336 -17.42 7.71 -11.29
N THR A 337 -18.53 7.11 -11.74
CA THR A 337 -19.87 7.44 -11.27
C THR A 337 -20.00 7.25 -9.76
N ALA A 338 -19.68 6.07 -9.23
CA ALA A 338 -19.83 5.76 -7.81
C ALA A 338 -19.05 6.75 -6.91
N VAL A 339 -17.81 7.08 -7.30
CA VAL A 339 -16.96 7.98 -6.51
C VAL A 339 -17.40 9.44 -6.63
N ASN A 340 -17.86 9.86 -7.81
CA ASN A 340 -18.40 11.20 -8.00
C ASN A 340 -19.73 11.41 -7.27
N MET A 341 -20.56 10.36 -7.14
CA MET A 341 -21.81 10.41 -6.37
C MET A 341 -21.59 10.80 -4.91
N VAL A 342 -20.49 10.32 -4.31
CA VAL A 342 -20.16 10.53 -2.88
C VAL A 342 -19.16 11.66 -2.64
N GLY A 343 -18.77 12.40 -3.69
CA GLY A 343 -17.86 13.56 -3.58
C GLY A 343 -16.36 13.22 -3.55
N GLY A 344 -15.98 11.96 -3.71
CA GLY A 344 -14.59 11.55 -3.90
C GLY A 344 -14.04 11.94 -5.28
N LYS A 345 -12.86 11.40 -5.64
CA LYS A 345 -12.24 11.65 -6.96
C LYS A 345 -11.86 10.36 -7.67
N SER A 346 -12.24 10.24 -8.92
CA SER A 346 -11.81 9.15 -9.80
C SER A 346 -10.64 9.57 -10.70
N ASN A 347 -9.74 8.62 -11.02
CA ASN A 347 -8.58 8.86 -11.88
C ASN A 347 -8.67 8.05 -13.18
N CYS A 348 -8.52 8.72 -14.33
CA CYS A 348 -8.70 8.09 -15.64
C CYS A 348 -7.58 7.08 -16.01
N GLY A 349 -6.42 7.17 -15.37
CA GLY A 349 -5.21 6.43 -15.74
C GLY A 349 -4.60 6.88 -17.08
N GLU A 350 -3.61 6.13 -17.55
CA GLU A 350 -2.76 6.46 -18.72
C GLU A 350 -3.44 6.28 -20.09
N GLY A 351 -4.75 6.04 -20.14
CA GLY A 351 -5.45 5.60 -21.35
C GLY A 351 -6.14 6.69 -22.17
N GLY A 352 -6.13 7.93 -21.68
CA GLY A 352 -7.03 8.98 -22.16
C GLY A 352 -8.45 8.82 -21.62
N GLU A 353 -9.33 9.75 -21.99
CA GLU A 353 -10.74 9.71 -21.61
C GLU A 353 -11.64 10.32 -22.68
N ASN A 354 -12.73 9.61 -23.01
CA ASN A 354 -13.65 10.01 -24.07
C ASN A 354 -14.43 11.29 -23.70
N LEU A 355 -14.47 12.25 -24.62
CA LEU A 355 -15.23 13.51 -24.54
C LEU A 355 -16.68 13.34 -24.06
N ARG A 356 -17.35 12.24 -24.44
CA ARG A 356 -18.76 12.01 -24.06
C ARG A 356 -18.98 11.92 -22.55
N ARG A 357 -17.92 11.69 -21.77
CA ARG A 357 -17.98 11.61 -20.30
C ARG A 357 -17.85 12.97 -19.63
N TYR A 358 -17.36 13.98 -20.34
CA TYR A 358 -17.05 15.28 -19.75
C TYR A 358 -18.34 15.95 -19.26
N ASN A 359 -18.25 16.63 -18.12
CA ASN A 359 -19.40 17.24 -17.46
C ASN A 359 -20.55 16.26 -17.10
N THR A 360 -20.23 14.99 -16.82
CA THR A 360 -21.18 13.96 -16.35
C THR A 360 -20.60 13.21 -15.15
N LEU A 361 -21.42 12.51 -14.35
CA LEU A 361 -20.88 11.69 -13.26
C LEU A 361 -19.89 10.60 -13.71
N LYS A 362 -19.86 10.26 -15.01
CA LYS A 362 -18.92 9.31 -15.58
C LYS A 362 -17.52 9.91 -15.80
N GLY A 363 -17.35 11.23 -15.77
CA GLY A 363 -16.07 11.90 -16.01
C GLY A 363 -15.10 11.76 -14.85
N SER A 364 -13.82 11.60 -15.14
CA SER A 364 -12.77 11.49 -14.13
C SER A 364 -12.29 12.87 -13.68
N LYS A 365 -12.31 13.12 -12.37
CA LYS A 365 -11.81 14.37 -11.78
C LYS A 365 -10.30 14.48 -11.78
N ILE A 366 -9.61 13.34 -11.87
CA ILE A 366 -8.16 13.28 -11.99
C ILE A 366 -7.80 12.71 -13.35
N LYS A 367 -6.96 13.45 -14.05
CA LYS A 367 -6.44 13.08 -15.36
C LYS A 367 -4.95 12.83 -15.28
N GLN A 368 -4.43 11.88 -16.04
CA GLN A 368 -3.04 11.44 -15.94
C GLN A 368 -2.24 11.78 -17.20
N ILE A 369 -1.06 12.35 -17.01
CA ILE A 369 -0.02 12.51 -18.02
C ILE A 369 1.04 11.44 -17.74
N ALA A 370 1.06 10.41 -18.58
CA ALA A 370 2.08 9.34 -18.57
C ALA A 370 2.98 9.42 -19.80
N SER A 371 4.08 8.68 -19.83
CA SER A 371 5.12 8.73 -20.87
C SER A 371 4.60 8.60 -22.30
N GLY A 372 3.61 7.74 -22.54
CA GLY A 372 3.01 7.54 -23.86
C GLY A 372 2.12 8.69 -24.36
N ARG A 373 1.75 9.65 -23.49
CA ARG A 373 0.84 10.78 -23.78
C ARG A 373 -0.49 10.39 -24.45
N PHE A 374 -0.93 9.14 -24.26
CA PHE A 374 -2.14 8.64 -24.89
C PHE A 374 -3.37 9.45 -24.47
N GLY A 375 -4.09 9.97 -25.46
CA GLY A 375 -5.32 10.73 -25.25
C GLY A 375 -5.13 12.08 -24.55
N VAL A 376 -3.91 12.61 -24.47
CA VAL A 376 -3.61 13.93 -23.91
C VAL A 376 -3.67 14.98 -25.03
N TRP A 377 -4.72 15.80 -25.01
CA TRP A 377 -4.95 16.90 -25.96
C TRP A 377 -5.63 18.08 -25.24
N THR A 378 -5.80 19.21 -25.92
CA THR A 378 -6.32 20.43 -25.29
C THR A 378 -7.69 20.27 -24.63
N GLY A 379 -8.63 19.56 -25.27
CA GLY A 379 -9.95 19.29 -24.70
C GLY A 379 -9.93 18.36 -23.49
N TYR A 380 -8.94 17.46 -23.39
CA TYR A 380 -8.73 16.64 -22.20
C TYR A 380 -8.37 17.48 -20.97
N LEU A 381 -7.56 18.52 -21.17
CA LEU A 381 -7.20 19.48 -20.11
C LEU A 381 -8.28 20.53 -19.84
N ALA A 382 -9.19 20.74 -20.79
CA ALA A 382 -10.31 21.68 -20.67
C ALA A 382 -11.62 21.02 -20.20
N ASP A 383 -11.58 19.76 -19.75
CA ASP A 383 -12.75 19.11 -19.16
C ASP A 383 -13.21 19.88 -17.91
N PRO A 384 -14.47 20.37 -17.85
CA PRO A 384 -14.97 21.13 -16.71
C PRO A 384 -14.93 20.37 -15.37
N MET A 385 -14.80 19.04 -15.39
CA MET A 385 -14.71 18.22 -14.19
C MET A 385 -13.30 18.03 -13.66
N LEU A 386 -12.28 18.44 -14.41
CA LEU A 386 -10.89 18.26 -14.02
C LEU A 386 -10.60 19.08 -12.76
N GLU A 387 -10.17 18.40 -11.69
CA GLU A 387 -9.78 19.01 -10.42
C GLU A 387 -8.28 18.82 -10.15
N GLU A 388 -7.67 17.74 -10.64
CA GLU A 388 -6.26 17.41 -10.43
C GLU A 388 -5.65 16.77 -11.69
N LEU A 389 -4.39 17.09 -11.99
CA LEU A 389 -3.63 16.50 -13.09
C LEU A 389 -2.42 15.73 -12.54
N GLU A 390 -2.33 14.43 -12.80
CA GLU A 390 -1.29 13.55 -12.29
C GLU A 390 -0.21 13.27 -13.32
N ILE A 391 1.01 13.76 -13.09
CA ILE A 391 2.21 13.35 -13.80
C ILE A 391 2.68 12.02 -13.23
N LYS A 392 2.59 10.96 -14.04
CA LYS A 392 2.95 9.61 -13.64
C LYS A 392 4.40 9.31 -13.98
N ILE A 393 5.32 9.54 -13.03
CA ILE A 393 6.73 9.16 -13.19
C ILE A 393 6.88 7.64 -13.15
N ALA A 394 6.22 6.98 -12.20
CA ALA A 394 6.28 5.53 -12.05
C ALA A 394 5.03 4.94 -11.40
N GLN A 395 4.94 3.61 -11.39
CA GLN A 395 3.92 2.85 -10.67
C GLN A 395 4.53 1.67 -9.93
N GLY A 396 3.92 1.30 -8.80
CA GLY A 396 4.40 0.25 -7.90
C GLY A 396 4.71 -1.09 -8.52
N ALA A 397 3.80 -1.59 -9.36
CA ALA A 397 3.91 -2.90 -10.00
C ALA A 397 5.10 -3.06 -10.97
N LYS A 398 5.60 -1.95 -11.52
CA LYS A 398 6.69 -1.96 -12.51
C LYS A 398 7.40 -0.60 -12.59
N PRO A 399 8.11 -0.18 -11.53
CA PRO A 399 8.92 1.03 -11.54
C PRO A 399 10.03 0.92 -12.59
N GLY A 400 10.39 2.04 -13.21
CA GLY A 400 11.39 2.09 -14.29
C GLY A 400 10.91 1.48 -15.62
N GLU A 401 9.61 1.24 -15.79
CA GLU A 401 9.01 0.73 -17.03
C GLU A 401 7.75 1.50 -17.43
N GLY A 402 7.43 1.45 -18.74
CA GLY A 402 6.21 2.05 -19.27
C GLY A 402 4.95 1.20 -19.12
N GLY A 403 3.81 1.86 -19.34
CA GLY A 403 2.51 1.22 -19.53
C GLY A 403 2.53 0.17 -20.64
N GLN A 404 1.74 -0.88 -20.50
CA GLN A 404 1.63 -1.97 -21.49
C GLN A 404 0.16 -2.30 -21.69
N LEU A 405 -0.26 -2.36 -22.95
CA LEU A 405 -1.59 -2.81 -23.33
C LEU A 405 -1.48 -3.82 -24.49
N PRO A 406 -1.75 -5.11 -24.24
CA PRO A 406 -1.70 -6.14 -25.27
C PRO A 406 -2.59 -5.82 -26.47
N ASP A 407 -2.11 -6.19 -27.66
CA ASP A 407 -2.77 -6.05 -28.97
C ASP A 407 -4.28 -6.41 -28.96
N LYS A 408 -4.64 -7.52 -28.31
CA LYS A 408 -6.02 -8.00 -28.24
C LYS A 408 -6.97 -7.04 -27.53
N LYS A 409 -6.46 -6.21 -26.62
CA LYS A 409 -7.21 -5.19 -25.89
C LYS A 409 -7.24 -3.83 -26.60
N VAL A 410 -6.44 -3.64 -27.65
CA VAL A 410 -6.42 -2.42 -28.46
C VAL A 410 -7.53 -2.51 -29.51
N THR A 411 -8.76 -2.33 -29.05
CA THR A 411 -9.95 -2.25 -29.90
C THR A 411 -9.95 -0.98 -30.75
N VAL A 412 -10.90 -0.85 -31.68
CA VAL A 412 -11.05 0.36 -32.49
C VAL A 412 -11.31 1.59 -31.61
N GLU A 413 -12.14 1.45 -30.58
CA GLU A 413 -12.43 2.51 -29.60
C GLU A 413 -11.16 2.93 -28.86
N ILE A 414 -10.39 1.96 -28.34
CA ILE A 414 -9.15 2.24 -27.60
C ILE A 414 -8.10 2.87 -28.51
N ALA A 415 -7.94 2.36 -29.74
CA ALA A 415 -7.01 2.93 -30.71
C ALA A 415 -7.38 4.38 -31.06
N ALA A 416 -8.66 4.66 -31.30
CA ALA A 416 -9.15 6.01 -31.58
C ALA A 416 -8.91 6.97 -30.41
N LEU A 417 -9.16 6.54 -29.17
CA LEU A 417 -8.92 7.35 -27.97
C LEU A 417 -7.45 7.71 -27.79
N ARG A 418 -6.55 6.80 -28.18
CA ARG A 418 -5.11 6.91 -27.94
C ARG A 418 -4.32 7.44 -29.14
N GLY A 419 -4.96 7.67 -30.28
CA GLY A 419 -4.26 8.00 -31.53
C GLY A 419 -3.39 6.85 -32.06
N GLY A 420 -3.75 5.61 -31.74
CA GLY A 420 -3.02 4.40 -32.12
C GLY A 420 -3.68 3.63 -33.27
N THR A 421 -3.12 2.45 -33.56
CA THR A 421 -3.66 1.52 -34.57
C THR A 421 -4.36 0.34 -33.90
N PRO A 422 -5.59 -0.03 -34.31
CA PRO A 422 -6.27 -1.20 -33.76
C PRO A 422 -5.43 -2.47 -33.90
N ARG A 423 -5.46 -3.34 -32.88
CA ARG A 423 -4.69 -4.61 -32.83
C ARG A 423 -3.17 -4.46 -32.84
N VAL A 424 -2.63 -3.27 -32.60
CA VAL A 424 -1.19 -3.06 -32.38
C VAL A 424 -0.95 -2.89 -30.88
N GLU A 425 -0.03 -3.68 -30.32
CA GLU A 425 0.35 -3.57 -28.91
C GLU A 425 0.87 -2.17 -28.57
N LEU A 426 0.43 -1.61 -27.45
CA LEU A 426 0.90 -0.31 -26.98
C LEU A 426 1.84 -0.51 -25.79
N VAL A 427 3.14 -0.33 -26.04
CA VAL A 427 4.18 -0.26 -25.01
C VAL A 427 4.64 1.18 -24.91
N SER A 428 4.39 1.81 -23.77
CA SER A 428 4.85 3.19 -23.55
C SER A 428 6.36 3.21 -23.31
N PRO A 429 7.07 4.28 -23.71
CA PRO A 429 8.45 4.47 -23.30
C PRO A 429 8.58 4.40 -21.77
N PRO A 430 9.68 3.84 -21.23
CA PRO A 430 9.92 3.90 -19.79
C PRO A 430 10.04 5.33 -19.24
N PRO A 431 10.83 6.24 -19.83
CA PRO A 431 10.88 7.62 -19.38
C PRO A 431 9.80 8.48 -20.06
N HIS A 432 9.48 9.59 -19.42
CA HIS A 432 8.92 10.75 -20.08
C HIS A 432 10.04 11.40 -20.91
N HIS A 433 9.86 11.54 -22.23
CA HIS A 433 10.90 12.08 -23.12
C HIS A 433 11.14 13.59 -22.97
N ASP A 434 10.33 14.25 -22.15
CA ASP A 434 10.40 15.65 -21.74
C ASP A 434 10.74 15.80 -20.26
N THR A 435 11.17 14.73 -19.56
CA THR A 435 11.68 14.82 -18.18
C THR A 435 12.93 13.96 -17.99
N TYR A 436 14.12 14.53 -18.18
CA TYR A 436 15.39 13.83 -17.92
C TYR A 436 16.10 14.33 -16.65
N SER A 437 15.55 15.35 -16.01
CA SER A 437 16.08 16.00 -14.83
C SER A 437 14.95 16.59 -13.98
N ILE A 438 15.27 17.14 -12.81
CA ILE A 438 14.27 17.77 -11.93
C ILE A 438 13.78 19.10 -12.52
N GLU A 439 14.63 19.82 -13.24
CA GLU A 439 14.31 21.05 -13.95
C GLU A 439 13.37 20.80 -15.12
N ASP A 440 13.53 19.70 -15.84
CA ASP A 440 12.58 19.30 -16.89
C ASP A 440 11.21 18.92 -16.29
N LEU A 441 11.20 18.21 -15.15
CA LEU A 441 9.97 17.94 -14.42
C LEU A 441 9.31 19.24 -13.94
N ALA A 442 10.09 20.24 -13.51
CA ALA A 442 9.57 21.55 -13.16
C ALA A 442 8.91 22.24 -14.36
N GLN A 443 9.48 22.12 -15.55
CA GLN A 443 8.86 22.63 -16.77
C GLN A 443 7.53 21.90 -17.08
N LEU A 444 7.49 20.57 -16.97
CA LEU A 444 6.25 19.82 -17.18
C LEU A 444 5.18 20.17 -16.13
N ILE A 445 5.57 20.39 -14.87
CA ILE A 445 4.66 20.87 -13.82
C ILE A 445 4.14 22.27 -14.16
N HIS A 446 5.02 23.17 -14.62
CA HIS A 446 4.64 24.51 -15.04
C HIS A 446 3.62 24.47 -16.18
N ASP A 447 3.84 23.63 -17.19
CA ASP A 447 2.94 23.49 -18.33
C ASP A 447 1.61 22.85 -17.91
N ALA A 448 1.64 21.85 -17.02
CA ALA A 448 0.46 21.25 -16.42
C ALA A 448 -0.40 22.28 -15.66
N LYS A 449 0.21 23.27 -15.01
CA LYS A 449 -0.50 24.35 -14.32
C LYS A 449 -1.29 25.27 -15.26
N ALA A 450 -1.04 25.23 -16.58
CA ALA A 450 -1.89 25.92 -17.55
C ALA A 450 -3.35 25.44 -17.53
N ALA A 451 -3.60 24.21 -17.07
CA ALA A 451 -4.95 23.68 -16.84
C ALA A 451 -5.66 24.30 -15.62
N ARG A 452 -4.95 25.10 -14.80
CA ARG A 452 -5.47 25.80 -13.60
C ARG A 452 -6.07 24.88 -12.54
N VAL A 453 -5.49 23.68 -12.42
CA VAL A 453 -5.85 22.65 -11.44
C VAL A 453 -4.62 22.23 -10.65
N LYS A 454 -4.81 21.45 -9.58
CA LYS A 454 -3.68 20.95 -8.79
C LYS A 454 -2.85 19.96 -9.60
N VAL A 455 -1.53 20.05 -9.53
CA VAL A 455 -0.62 19.12 -10.18
C VAL A 455 -0.07 18.11 -9.17
N ILE A 456 -0.29 16.84 -9.47
CA ILE A 456 0.20 15.70 -8.70
C ILE A 456 1.43 15.15 -9.40
N VAL A 457 2.46 14.78 -8.64
CA VAL A 457 3.52 13.90 -9.13
C VAL A 457 3.42 12.56 -8.43
N LYS A 458 3.26 11.49 -9.22
CA LYS A 458 3.21 10.12 -8.72
C LYS A 458 4.58 9.47 -8.80
N LEU A 459 5.15 9.19 -7.63
CA LEU A 459 6.41 8.50 -7.43
C LEU A 459 6.15 7.09 -6.89
N VAL A 460 7.20 6.26 -6.86
CA VAL A 460 7.17 4.95 -6.21
C VAL A 460 8.07 5.00 -4.99
N SER A 461 7.65 4.34 -3.92
CA SER A 461 8.44 4.12 -2.71
C SER A 461 9.74 3.39 -3.05
N THR A 462 10.86 3.98 -2.71
CA THR A 462 12.22 3.43 -2.82
C THR A 462 13.12 4.26 -1.91
N GLU A 463 14.28 3.74 -1.54
CA GLU A 463 15.29 4.51 -0.82
C GLU A 463 15.66 5.82 -1.55
N GLY A 464 15.66 6.95 -0.81
CA GLY A 464 15.97 8.27 -1.35
C GLY A 464 14.77 9.01 -1.94
N VAL A 465 13.57 8.42 -1.96
CA VAL A 465 12.34 9.07 -2.44
C VAL A 465 12.03 10.36 -1.66
N GLY A 466 12.46 10.47 -0.39
CA GLY A 466 12.33 11.71 0.39
C GLY A 466 13.05 12.89 -0.25
N THR A 467 14.29 12.69 -0.71
CA THR A 467 15.08 13.71 -1.40
C THR A 467 14.44 14.12 -2.72
N ILE A 468 13.96 13.13 -3.49
CA ILE A 468 13.24 13.37 -4.75
C ILE A 468 11.98 14.18 -4.50
N ALA A 469 11.22 13.86 -3.45
CA ALA A 469 10.00 14.56 -3.09
C ALA A 469 10.25 16.04 -2.70
N VAL A 470 11.37 16.34 -2.03
CA VAL A 470 11.78 17.73 -1.78
C VAL A 470 12.07 18.47 -3.09
N GLY A 471 12.74 17.82 -4.05
CA GLY A 471 12.94 18.36 -5.40
C GLY A 471 11.62 18.65 -6.12
N VAL A 472 10.69 17.70 -6.09
CA VAL A 472 9.35 17.81 -6.67
C VAL A 472 8.54 18.94 -6.03
N ALA A 473 8.66 19.12 -4.71
CA ALA A 473 8.03 20.23 -4.00
C ALA A 473 8.60 21.58 -4.46
N LYS A 474 9.92 21.69 -4.62
CA LYS A 474 10.58 22.89 -5.17
C LYS A 474 10.21 23.16 -6.62
N ALA A 475 9.97 22.11 -7.41
CA ALA A 475 9.50 22.18 -8.79
C ALA A 475 8.05 22.67 -8.91
N GLY A 476 7.34 22.84 -7.79
CA GLY A 476 6.03 23.47 -7.74
C GLY A 476 4.84 22.52 -7.81
N ALA A 477 5.03 21.21 -7.58
CA ALA A 477 3.90 20.29 -7.44
C ALA A 477 3.02 20.69 -6.24
N ASP A 478 1.71 20.44 -6.33
CA ASP A 478 0.77 20.72 -5.23
C ASP A 478 0.53 19.48 -4.36
N LEU A 479 0.73 18.29 -4.95
CA LEU A 479 0.50 17.00 -4.31
C LEU A 479 1.57 15.98 -4.75
N ILE A 480 2.02 15.15 -3.82
CA ILE A 480 2.91 14.02 -4.11
C ILE A 480 2.20 12.72 -3.73
N ASN A 481 2.06 11.82 -4.70
CA ASN A 481 1.51 10.48 -4.50
C ASN A 481 2.64 9.45 -4.43
N ILE A 482 2.75 8.73 -3.32
CA ILE A 482 3.74 7.66 -3.14
C ILE A 482 3.05 6.32 -3.32
N ALA A 483 3.39 5.61 -4.40
CA ALA A 483 2.93 4.26 -4.66
C ALA A 483 3.85 3.22 -3.98
N GLY A 484 3.27 2.25 -3.28
CA GLY A 484 4.00 1.08 -2.79
C GLY A 484 4.38 0.10 -3.90
N ASN A 485 4.97 -1.03 -3.55
CA ASN A 485 5.33 -2.11 -4.49
C ASN A 485 4.22 -3.14 -4.72
N THR A 486 3.14 -3.07 -3.94
CA THR A 486 2.03 -4.05 -3.96
C THR A 486 0.87 -3.62 -4.86
N GLY A 487 1.06 -2.55 -5.64
CA GLY A 487 0.06 -2.01 -6.55
C GLY A 487 -0.34 -2.95 -7.67
N GLY A 488 -1.62 -2.88 -8.04
CA GLY A 488 -2.16 -3.67 -9.14
C GLY A 488 -1.67 -3.21 -10.51
N THR A 489 -1.74 -4.11 -11.50
CA THR A 489 -1.52 -3.77 -12.91
C THR A 489 -2.25 -4.73 -13.83
N GLY A 490 -2.74 -4.24 -14.97
CA GLY A 490 -3.35 -5.08 -16.00
C GLY A 490 -2.33 -5.90 -16.81
N ALA A 491 -1.06 -5.47 -16.85
CA ALA A 491 0.02 -6.16 -17.55
C ALA A 491 1.40 -5.68 -17.07
N ALA A 492 2.20 -6.60 -16.55
CA ALA A 492 3.61 -6.38 -16.18
C ALA A 492 4.38 -7.70 -16.20
N GLN A 493 5.71 -7.61 -16.15
CA GLN A 493 6.55 -8.77 -15.93
C GLN A 493 6.52 -9.21 -14.47
N VAL A 494 6.52 -10.53 -14.28
CA VAL A 494 6.50 -11.16 -12.96
C VAL A 494 7.68 -10.74 -12.08
N THR A 495 8.86 -10.56 -12.67
CA THR A 495 10.05 -10.09 -11.95
C THR A 495 9.86 -8.68 -11.37
N SER A 496 9.24 -7.77 -12.13
CA SER A 496 8.95 -6.41 -11.66
C SER A 496 7.89 -6.42 -10.54
N LEU A 497 6.86 -7.25 -10.68
CA LEU A 497 5.81 -7.40 -9.65
C LEU A 497 6.35 -7.89 -8.30
N LYS A 498 7.47 -8.61 -8.28
CA LYS A 498 8.01 -9.23 -7.05
C LYS A 498 9.28 -8.59 -6.53
N HIS A 499 10.05 -7.89 -7.36
CA HIS A 499 11.41 -7.48 -7.02
C HIS A 499 11.69 -6.00 -7.27
N THR A 500 10.67 -5.17 -7.51
CA THR A 500 10.87 -3.73 -7.66
C THR A 500 9.92 -2.91 -6.82
N GLY A 501 10.43 -1.77 -6.34
CA GLY A 501 9.76 -0.87 -5.41
C GLY A 501 9.79 -1.37 -3.97
N ARG A 502 9.55 -0.43 -3.06
CA ARG A 502 9.46 -0.64 -1.62
C ARG A 502 8.00 -0.58 -1.15
N ILE A 503 7.75 -1.04 0.06
CA ILE A 503 6.44 -0.90 0.71
C ILE A 503 6.04 0.57 0.88
N ALA A 504 4.74 0.85 0.81
CA ALA A 504 4.22 2.22 0.83
C ALA A 504 4.50 2.92 2.17
N GLU A 505 4.44 2.18 3.27
CA GLU A 505 4.60 2.65 4.64
C GLU A 505 5.98 3.31 4.86
N LEU A 506 7.05 2.74 4.30
CA LEU A 506 8.39 3.33 4.39
C LEU A 506 8.52 4.58 3.50
N GLY A 507 7.98 4.54 2.28
CA GLY A 507 8.05 5.67 1.36
C GLY A 507 7.31 6.89 1.86
N ILE A 508 6.08 6.70 2.36
CA ILE A 508 5.27 7.82 2.86
C ILE A 508 5.91 8.45 4.11
N ALA A 509 6.50 7.64 5.00
CA ALA A 509 7.21 8.11 6.19
C ALA A 509 8.47 8.89 5.81
N GLU A 510 9.29 8.37 4.88
CA GLU A 510 10.51 9.04 4.40
C GLU A 510 10.19 10.39 3.74
N VAL A 511 9.18 10.43 2.87
CA VAL A 511 8.74 11.69 2.24
C VAL A 511 8.20 12.67 3.27
N HIS A 512 7.39 12.21 4.23
CA HIS A 512 6.89 13.06 5.29
C HIS A 512 8.04 13.73 6.06
N GLN A 513 9.01 12.94 6.53
CA GLN A 513 10.15 13.42 7.30
C GLN A 513 11.01 14.40 6.48
N ALA A 514 11.37 14.04 5.25
CA ALA A 514 12.19 14.90 4.38
C ALA A 514 11.51 16.25 4.10
N LEU A 515 10.20 16.27 3.86
CA LEU A 515 9.46 17.52 3.66
C LEU A 515 9.36 18.36 4.94
N CYS A 516 9.26 17.73 6.12
CA CYS A 516 9.27 18.43 7.41
C CYS A 516 10.62 19.11 7.64
N GLU A 517 11.72 18.37 7.51
CA GLU A 517 13.09 18.86 7.72
C GLU A 517 13.44 20.01 6.77
N ASN A 518 12.85 20.04 5.57
CA ASN A 518 13.12 21.06 4.55
C ASN A 518 12.07 22.19 4.51
N GLY A 519 11.08 22.23 5.42
CA GLY A 519 10.08 23.32 5.47
C GLY A 519 9.13 23.37 4.27
N PHE A 520 8.78 22.19 3.73
CA PHE A 520 7.82 22.03 2.63
C PHE A 520 6.56 21.24 3.01
N ARG A 521 6.52 20.62 4.20
CA ARG A 521 5.42 19.71 4.56
C ARG A 521 4.05 20.39 4.59
N ASP A 522 3.98 21.66 4.98
CA ASP A 522 2.78 22.50 5.00
C ASP A 522 2.30 22.92 3.60
N LYS A 523 3.17 22.84 2.59
CA LYS A 523 2.89 23.25 1.20
C LYS A 523 2.41 22.11 0.32
N ILE A 524 2.74 20.87 0.68
CA ILE A 524 2.49 19.68 -0.13
C ILE A 524 1.46 18.79 0.53
N THR A 525 0.42 18.43 -0.24
CA THR A 525 -0.45 17.32 0.15
C THR A 525 0.24 16.00 -0.15
N LEU A 526 0.24 15.06 0.79
CA LEU A 526 0.73 13.71 0.57
C LEU A 526 -0.43 12.74 0.37
N ARG A 527 -0.30 11.90 -0.65
CA ARG A 527 -1.21 10.78 -0.91
C ARG A 527 -0.39 9.50 -0.93
N ALA A 528 -0.97 8.42 -0.42
CA ALA A 528 -0.42 7.08 -0.55
C ALA A 528 -1.32 6.26 -1.47
N SER A 529 -0.71 5.40 -2.27
CA SER A 529 -1.38 4.34 -3.01
C SER A 529 -0.56 3.06 -2.92
N ASN A 530 -1.19 1.91 -3.13
CA ASN A 530 -0.44 0.66 -3.30
C ASN A 530 0.09 0.54 -4.71
#